data_AF-W0E880-F1
#
_entry.id   AF-W0E880-F1
#
_cell.length_a   1.000
_cell.length_b   1.000
_cell.length_c   1.000
_cell.angle_alpha   90.00
_cell.angle_beta   90.00
_cell.angle_gamma   90.00
#
_symmetry.space_group_name_H-M   'P 1'
#
loop_
_entity.id
_entity.type
_entity.pdbx_description
1 polymer ?
#
loop_
_entity_poly.entity_id
_entity_poly.type
_entity_poly.pdbx_seq_one_letter_code
_entity_poly.pdbx_strand_id
1 'polypeptide(L)'
;MPIVITTDKYYTYEVLINALIYGGRLSCDTQHRQIKYLNNIVDQDHRFIKRIVKPMLGFKSFKSACSTISGIETMHMIRKNQAGRMTPFEEMEFIQRIMNVE
;
A
#
# COMPACT_ATOMS: atom_id res chain seq x y z
N MET A 1 -4.10 -15.52 -3.38
CA MET A 1 -5.27 -15.03 -2.61
C MET A 1 -4.87 -14.89 -1.14
N PRO A 2 -5.29 -13.83 -0.43
CA PRO A 2 -4.96 -13.65 0.98
C PRO A 2 -5.75 -14.61 1.88
N ILE A 3 -5.06 -15.28 2.80
CA ILE A 3 -5.67 -16.17 3.80
C ILE A 3 -6.23 -15.38 4.98
N VAL A 4 -5.59 -14.27 5.36
CA VAL A 4 -6.01 -13.42 6.48
C VAL A 4 -5.96 -11.96 6.07
N ILE A 5 -7.03 -11.22 6.36
CA ILE A 5 -7.11 -9.78 6.16
C ILE A 5 -7.24 -9.11 7.52
N THR A 6 -6.39 -8.12 7.77
CA THR A 6 -6.45 -7.32 9.00
C THR A 6 -6.97 -5.92 8.67
N THR A 7 -8.00 -5.46 9.36
CA THR A 7 -8.53 -4.10 9.21
C THR A 7 -8.74 -3.44 10.57
N ASP A 8 -9.04 -2.14 10.55
CA ASP A 8 -9.56 -1.45 11.72
C ASP A 8 -10.94 -2.02 12.14
N LYS A 9 -11.45 -1.52 13.28
CA LYS A 9 -12.69 -2.01 13.89
C LYS A 9 -13.95 -1.33 13.33
N TYR A 10 -13.90 -0.80 12.11
CA TYR A 10 -15.05 -0.17 11.46
C TYR A 10 -15.99 -1.22 10.85
N TYR A 11 -17.29 -1.03 11.06
CA TYR A 11 -18.32 -2.04 10.75
C TYR A 11 -18.44 -2.36 9.24
N THR A 12 -18.08 -1.41 8.37
CA THR A 12 -18.27 -1.59 6.92
C THR A 12 -17.33 -2.65 6.33
N TYR A 13 -16.19 -2.93 6.98
CA TYR A 13 -15.24 -3.92 6.50
C TYR A 13 -15.80 -5.35 6.56
N GLU A 14 -16.60 -5.66 7.58
CA GLU A 14 -17.23 -6.98 7.71
C GLU A 14 -18.22 -7.23 6.56
N VAL A 15 -19.08 -6.25 6.28
CA VAL A 15 -20.03 -6.31 5.16
C VAL A 15 -19.29 -6.42 3.82
N LEU A 16 -18.23 -5.62 3.64
CA LEU A 16 -17.42 -5.62 2.42
C LEU A 16 -16.71 -6.96 2.20
N ILE A 17 -16.08 -7.52 3.23
CA ILE A 17 -15.35 -8.79 3.13
C ILE A 17 -16.33 -9.92 2.77
N ASN A 18 -17.50 -9.97 3.42
CA ASN A 18 -18.53 -10.94 3.10
C ASN A 18 -19.02 -10.80 1.65
N ALA A 19 -19.25 -9.57 1.17
CA ALA A 19 -19.62 -9.31 -0.22
C ALA A 19 -18.52 -9.73 -1.20
N LEU A 20 -17.24 -9.57 -0.84
CA LEU A 20 -16.10 -9.98 -1.67
C LEU A 20 -15.93 -11.50 -1.72
N ILE A 21 -16.21 -12.21 -0.61
CA ILE A 21 -16.24 -13.68 -0.56
C ILE A 21 -17.37 -14.19 -1.45
N TYR A 22 -18.58 -13.65 -1.29
CA TYR A 22 -19.74 -14.03 -2.11
C TYR A 22 -19.51 -13.74 -3.61
N GLY A 23 -18.86 -12.63 -3.92
CA GLY A 23 -18.50 -12.24 -5.28
C GLY A 23 -17.30 -13.00 -5.88
N GLY A 24 -16.73 -14.00 -5.18
CA GLY A 24 -15.62 -14.82 -5.65
C GLY A 24 -14.28 -14.08 -5.76
N ARG A 25 -14.17 -12.87 -5.20
CA ARG A 25 -12.91 -12.09 -5.17
C ARG A 25 -12.01 -12.45 -4.00
N LEU A 26 -12.57 -13.05 -2.95
CA LEU A 26 -11.87 -13.61 -1.78
C LEU A 26 -12.25 -15.09 -1.61
N SER A 27 -11.38 -15.85 -0.94
CA SER A 27 -11.67 -17.26 -0.64
C SER A 27 -12.71 -17.33 0.48
N CYS A 28 -13.52 -18.39 0.50
CA CYS A 28 -14.38 -18.71 1.65
C CYS A 28 -13.56 -18.92 2.95
N ASP A 29 -12.29 -19.28 2.81
CA ASP A 29 -11.37 -19.50 3.93
C ASP A 29 -10.67 -18.22 4.38
N THR A 30 -10.91 -17.08 3.71
CA THR A 30 -10.29 -15.81 4.08
C THR A 30 -10.81 -15.35 5.45
N GLN A 31 -9.92 -15.29 6.44
CA GLN A 31 -10.25 -14.86 7.79
C GLN A 31 -10.13 -13.35 7.94
N HIS A 32 -11.11 -12.72 8.57
CA HIS A 32 -11.04 -11.31 8.96
C HIS A 32 -10.56 -11.16 10.41
N ARG A 33 -9.59 -10.26 10.62
CA ARG A 33 -8.94 -10.02 11.91
C ARG A 33 -8.97 -8.53 12.26
N GLN A 34 -9.28 -8.22 13.51
CA GLN A 34 -9.33 -6.84 14.03
C GLN A 34 -8.45 -6.69 15.28
N ILE A 35 -7.14 -6.89 15.15
CA ILE A 35 -6.20 -6.77 16.27
C ILE A 35 -5.54 -5.39 16.27
N LYS A 36 -5.74 -4.64 17.36
CA LYS A 36 -5.20 -3.27 17.54
C LYS A 36 -3.70 -3.17 17.27
N TYR A 37 -2.90 -4.12 17.77
CA TYR A 37 -1.45 -4.10 17.57
C TYR A 37 -1.05 -4.24 16.09
N LEU A 38 -1.75 -5.08 15.32
CA LEU A 38 -1.49 -5.24 13.88
C LEU A 38 -1.91 -4.00 13.09
N ASN A 39 -3.04 -3.39 13.47
CA ASN A 39 -3.45 -2.10 12.90
C ASN A 39 -2.41 -1.01 13.17
N ASN A 40 -1.82 -0.98 14.37
CA ASN A 40 -0.75 -0.05 14.69
C ASN A 40 0.50 -0.25 13.80
N ILE A 41 0.79 -1.48 13.34
CA ILE A 41 1.89 -1.75 12.40
C ILE A 41 1.57 -1.15 11.01
N VAL A 42 0.35 -1.34 10.53
CA VAL A 42 -0.10 -0.74 9.25
C VAL A 42 -0.04 0.79 9.33
N ASP A 43 -0.59 1.37 10.41
CA ASP A 43 -0.52 2.80 10.68
C ASP A 43 0.92 3.31 10.80
N GLN A 44 1.81 2.48 11.34
CA GLN A 44 3.23 2.80 11.45
C GLN A 44 3.90 2.89 10.09
N ASP A 45 3.58 2.00 9.17
CA ASP A 45 4.17 2.02 7.82
C ASP A 45 3.78 3.31 7.07
N HIS A 46 2.54 3.78 7.27
CA HIS A 46 2.08 5.07 6.73
C HIS A 46 2.78 6.29 7.33
N ARG A 47 3.46 6.18 8.48
CA ARG A 47 4.15 7.34 9.10
C ARG A 47 5.25 7.90 8.22
N PHE A 48 5.92 7.05 7.43
CA PHE A 48 6.97 7.49 6.52
C PHE A 48 6.43 8.46 5.46
N ILE A 49 5.37 8.04 4.75
CA ILE A 49 4.72 8.86 3.73
C ILE A 49 4.16 10.13 4.35
N LYS A 50 3.44 10.02 5.48
CA LYS A 50 2.88 11.19 6.18
C LYS A 50 3.98 12.17 6.63
N ARG A 51 5.15 11.69 7.05
CA ARG A 51 6.27 12.56 7.47
C ARG A 51 6.84 13.36 6.29
N ILE A 52 6.89 12.78 5.10
CA ILE A 52 7.35 13.45 3.88
C ILE A 52 6.30 14.44 3.37
N VAL A 53 5.03 14.04 3.38
CA VAL A 53 3.94 14.82 2.77
C VAL A 53 3.45 15.96 3.69
N LYS A 54 3.43 15.79 5.02
CA LYS A 54 2.95 16.83 5.96
C LYS A 54 3.60 18.21 5.82
N PRO A 55 4.93 18.36 5.65
CA PRO A 55 5.55 19.66 5.46
C PRO A 55 5.32 20.26 4.06
N MET A 56 4.76 19.51 3.11
CA MET A 56 4.41 20.03 1.79
C MET A 56 3.14 20.89 1.88
N LEU A 57 3.00 21.93 1.04
CA LEU A 57 1.80 22.79 0.93
C LEU A 57 0.57 22.08 0.31
N GLY A 58 0.48 20.76 0.50
CA GLY A 58 -0.48 19.88 -0.15
C GLY A 58 -0.22 19.66 -1.63
N PHE A 59 -0.89 18.67 -2.21
CA PHE A 59 -0.87 18.42 -3.65
C PHE A 59 -1.88 19.31 -4.36
N LYS A 60 -1.48 19.92 -5.48
CA LYS A 60 -2.35 20.80 -6.28
C LYS A 60 -3.29 20.05 -7.22
N SER A 61 -3.04 18.76 -7.47
CA SER A 61 -3.91 17.89 -8.30
C SER A 61 -3.80 16.43 -7.85
N PHE A 62 -4.80 15.62 -8.19
CA PHE A 62 -4.74 14.17 -7.97
C PHE A 62 -3.62 13.51 -8.76
N LYS A 63 -3.40 13.92 -10.02
CA LYS A 63 -2.32 13.38 -10.85
C LYS A 63 -0.95 13.57 -10.19
N SER A 64 -0.67 14.78 -9.70
CA SER A 64 0.59 15.05 -9.00
C SER A 64 0.68 14.34 -7.65
N ALA A 65 -0.43 14.20 -6.93
CA ALA A 65 -0.47 13.41 -5.69
C ALA A 65 -0.11 11.94 -5.94
N CYS A 66 -0.77 11.31 -6.91
CA CYS A 66 -0.53 9.92 -7.29
C CYS A 66 0.93 9.70 -7.70
N SER A 67 1.44 10.46 -8.66
CA SER A 67 2.84 10.30 -9.11
C SER A 67 3.84 10.54 -7.98
N THR A 68 3.61 11.52 -7.11
CA THR A 68 4.53 11.79 -5.99
C THR A 68 4.51 10.69 -4.94
N ILE A 69 3.32 10.21 -4.54
CA ILE A 69 3.19 9.12 -3.58
C ILE A 69 3.79 7.83 -4.15
N SER A 70 3.49 7.49 -5.41
CA SER A 70 4.05 6.32 -6.08
C SER A 70 5.58 6.38 -6.16
N GLY A 71 6.16 7.54 -6.46
CA GLY A 71 7.62 7.72 -6.45
C GLY A 71 8.24 7.52 -5.06
N ILE A 72 7.61 8.09 -4.02
CA ILE A 72 8.05 7.92 -2.62
C ILE A 72 7.99 6.44 -2.20
N GLU A 73 6.91 5.74 -2.53
CA GLU A 73 6.74 4.32 -2.23
C GLU A 73 7.76 3.46 -2.97
N THR A 74 8.01 3.73 -4.25
CA THR A 74 8.99 3.01 -5.08
C THR A 74 10.39 3.09 -4.48
N MET A 75 10.82 4.30 -4.14
CA MET A 75 12.12 4.52 -3.51
C MET A 75 12.23 3.83 -2.14
N HIS A 76 11.13 3.81 -1.37
CA HIS A 76 11.09 3.12 -0.08
C HIS A 76 11.16 1.60 -0.23
N MET A 77 10.49 1.03 -1.24
CA MET A 77 10.54 -0.41 -1.55
C MET A 77 11.95 -0.86 -1.93
N ILE A 78 12.64 -0.10 -2.79
CA ILE A 78 14.03 -0.36 -3.18
C ILE A 78 14.92 -0.31 -1.94
N ARG A 79 14.82 0.74 -1.12
CA ARG A 79 15.61 0.89 0.11
C ARG A 79 15.37 -0.25 1.11
N LYS A 80 14.16 -0.80 1.19
CA LYS A 80 13.82 -1.94 2.06
C LYS A 80 14.16 -3.31 1.42
N ASN A 81 14.69 -3.36 0.20
CA ASN A 81 14.87 -4.59 -0.59
C ASN A 81 13.56 -5.39 -0.79
N GLN A 82 12.41 -4.72 -0.77
CA GLN A 82 11.10 -5.36 -0.94
C GLN A 82 10.84 -5.78 -2.39
N ALA A 83 11.46 -5.09 -3.35
CA ALA A 83 11.44 -5.44 -4.76
C ALA A 83 12.53 -6.47 -5.15
N GLY A 84 13.18 -7.10 -4.16
CA GLY A 84 14.34 -7.97 -4.37
C GLY A 84 15.65 -7.18 -4.42
N ARG A 85 16.78 -7.90 -4.47
CA ARG A 85 18.08 -7.30 -4.76
C ARG A 85 18.15 -7.04 -6.25
N MET A 86 18.29 -5.77 -6.61
CA MET A 86 18.42 -5.31 -7.98
C MET A 86 19.78 -4.67 -8.18
N THR A 87 20.29 -4.74 -9.40
CA THR A 87 21.39 -3.91 -9.87
C THR A 87 20.89 -2.48 -10.10
N PRO A 88 21.77 -1.46 -10.15
CA PRO A 88 21.35 -0.09 -10.45
C PRO A 88 20.56 0.06 -11.77
N PHE A 89 20.85 -0.80 -12.76
CA PHE A 89 20.12 -0.82 -14.02
C PHE A 89 18.69 -1.35 -13.85
N GLU A 90 18.51 -2.45 -13.12
CA GLU A 90 17.19 -3.02 -12.81
C GLU A 90 16.35 -2.10 -11.92
N GLU A 91 16.98 -1.35 -11.01
CA GLU A 91 16.30 -0.32 -10.23
C GLU A 91 15.77 0.80 -11.14
N MET A 92 16.56 1.24 -12.13
CA MET A 92 16.14 2.27 -13.08
C MET A 92 14.93 1.79 -13.91
N GLU A 93 14.99 0.57 -14.43
CA GLU A 93 13.90 -0.04 -15.20
C GLU A 93 12.64 -0.21 -14.33
N PHE A 94 12.79 -0.64 -13.08
CA PHE A 94 11.69 -0.79 -12.14
C PHE A 94 11.00 0.56 -11.86
N ILE A 95 11.77 1.63 -11.67
CA ILE A 95 11.24 2.98 -11.46
C ILE A 95 10.47 3.45 -12.70
N GLN A 96 11.03 3.28 -13.90
CA GLN A 96 10.36 3.67 -15.15
C GLN A 96 9.03 2.95 -15.33
N ARG A 97 9.02 1.63 -15.07
CA ARG A 97 7.82 0.79 -15.15
C ARG A 97 6.73 1.23 -14.17
N ILE A 98 7.07 1.55 -12.93
CA ILE A 98 6.09 1.97 -11.92
C ILE A 98 5.57 3.38 -12.19
N MET A 99 6.45 4.27 -12.65
CA MET A 99 6.10 5.67 -12.89
C MET A 99 5.39 5.89 -14.24
N ASN A 100 5.23 4.85 -15.08
CA ASN A 100 4.71 4.93 -16.45
C ASN A 100 5.40 6.06 -17.26
N VAL A 101 6.72 6.17 -17.11
CA VAL A 101 7.53 7.10 -17.88
C VAL A 101 8.11 6.30 -19.04
N GLU A 102 7.45 6.39 -20.21
CA GLU A 102 8.04 5.98 -21.48
C GLU A 102 9.20 6.91 -21.88
#